data_AF-A0A6J6KP78-F1
#
_entry.id   AF-A0A6J6KP78-F1
#
_cell.length_a   1.000
_cell.length_b   1.000
_cell.length_c   1.000
_cell.angle_alpha   90.00
_cell.angle_beta   90.00
_cell.angle_gamma   90.00
#
_symmetry.space_group_name_H-M   'P 1'
#
loop_
_entity.id
_entity.type
_entity.pdbx_description
1 polymer ?
#
loop_
_entity_poly.entity_id
_entity_poly.type
_entity_poly.pdbx_seq_one_letter_code
_entity_poly.pdbx_strand_id
1 'polypeptide(L)'
;MAGEVLRPGVYQLPGTARVVDAVDAAGGPTAHADVDVINLAAALFDAAQIFVPRRGSVVVRAPIPRPLPGVNAPPTPHASAPDGASSTKININTASMSDLDTLSGVGPSTAKAIIDYRTKNGPFGSVEDLLNVRGIGPAKLDAMREQVTV
;
A
#
# COMPACT_ATOMS: atom_id res chain seq x y z
N MET A 1 5.12 7.29 -17.42
CA MET A 1 3.80 6.76 -16.99
C MET A 1 3.97 5.36 -16.45
N ALA A 2 3.52 5.10 -15.23
CA ALA A 2 3.55 3.79 -14.60
C ALA A 2 2.22 3.51 -13.88
N GLY A 3 1.89 2.24 -13.65
CA GLY A 3 0.69 1.82 -12.93
C GLY A 3 -0.47 1.39 -13.84
N GLU A 4 -1.71 1.59 -13.37
CA GLU A 4 -2.97 1.17 -14.00
C GLU A 4 -3.38 2.08 -15.17
N VAL A 5 -2.54 2.12 -16.20
CA VAL A 5 -2.82 2.75 -17.50
C VAL A 5 -2.71 1.71 -18.60
N LEU A 6 -3.45 1.90 -19.69
CA LEU A 6 -3.51 0.93 -20.80
C LEU A 6 -2.15 0.66 -21.44
N ARG A 7 -1.31 1.69 -21.57
CA ARG A 7 0.06 1.59 -22.08
C ARG A 7 1.00 2.32 -21.14
N PRO A 8 1.63 1.64 -20.17
CA PRO A 8 2.70 2.24 -19.38
C PRO A 8 3.94 2.45 -20.26
N GLY A 9 4.69 3.52 -20.00
CA GLY A 9 5.83 3.89 -20.83
C GLY A 9 6.27 5.34 -20.67
N VAL A 10 7.24 5.73 -21.49
CA VAL A 10 7.75 7.10 -21.59
C VAL A 10 7.02 7.80 -22.73
N TYR A 11 6.54 9.01 -22.46
CA TYR A 11 5.77 9.80 -23.41
C TYR A 11 6.38 11.19 -23.50
N GLN A 12 6.43 11.72 -24.72
CA GLN A 12 6.84 13.09 -24.96
C GLN A 12 5.61 13.95 -25.15
N LEU A 13 5.46 14.94 -24.27
CA LEU A 13 4.30 15.82 -24.18
C LEU A 13 4.79 17.27 -24.30
N PRO A 14 3.94 18.20 -24.77
CA PRO A 14 4.29 19.62 -24.80
C PRO A 14 4.53 20.15 -23.37
N GLY A 15 5.37 21.17 -23.22
CA GLY A 15 5.73 21.74 -21.91
C GLY A 15 4.56 22.39 -21.14
N THR A 16 3.39 22.52 -21.76
CA THR A 16 2.14 22.98 -21.14
C THR A 16 1.20 21.83 -20.77
N ALA A 17 1.61 20.58 -21.00
CA ALA A 17 0.80 19.40 -20.75
C ALA A 17 0.51 19.22 -19.26
N ARG A 18 -0.66 18.67 -18.98
CA ARG A 18 -1.10 18.31 -17.64
C ARG A 18 -1.10 16.79 -17.47
N VAL A 19 -1.26 16.36 -16.22
CA VAL A 19 -1.33 14.92 -15.89
C VAL A 19 -2.42 14.20 -16.68
N VAL A 20 -3.57 14.84 -16.94
CA VAL A 20 -4.64 14.28 -17.78
C VAL A 20 -4.16 13.98 -19.21
N ASP A 21 -3.38 14.85 -19.82
CA ASP A 21 -2.85 14.66 -21.18
C ASP A 21 -1.86 13.48 -21.22
N ALA A 22 -1.10 13.29 -20.14
CA ALA A 22 -0.22 12.14 -19.96
C ALA A 22 -1.00 10.82 -19.85
N VAL A 23 -2.09 10.82 -19.08
CA VAL A 23 -2.97 9.64 -18.91
C VAL A 23 -3.65 9.30 -20.23
N ASP A 24 -4.13 10.30 -20.96
CA ASP A 24 -4.72 10.12 -22.29
C ASP A 24 -3.71 9.57 -23.31
N ALA A 25 -2.48 10.12 -23.33
CA ALA A 25 -1.38 9.61 -24.17
C ALA A 25 -1.03 8.14 -23.83
N ALA A 26 -1.18 7.73 -22.57
CA ALA A 26 -1.06 6.34 -22.12
C ALA A 26 -2.25 5.45 -22.54
N GLY A 27 -3.20 5.96 -23.32
CA GLY A 27 -4.41 5.28 -23.76
C GLY A 27 -5.58 5.39 -22.78
N GLY A 28 -5.43 6.17 -21.71
CA GLY A 28 -6.44 6.32 -20.67
C GLY A 28 -6.24 5.39 -19.46
N PRO A 29 -7.01 5.63 -18.39
CA PRO A 29 -7.02 4.77 -17.21
C PRO A 29 -7.67 3.41 -17.52
N THR A 30 -7.19 2.35 -16.87
CA THR A 30 -7.86 1.03 -16.91
C THR A 30 -9.15 1.04 -16.08
N ALA A 31 -9.99 0.00 -16.22
CA ALA A 31 -11.21 -0.16 -15.41
C ALA A 31 -10.94 -0.26 -13.90
N HIS A 32 -9.70 -0.62 -13.53
CA HIS A 32 -9.28 -0.72 -12.14
C HIS A 32 -8.42 0.46 -11.70
N ALA A 33 -8.25 1.51 -12.51
CA ALA A 33 -7.47 2.68 -12.15
C ALA A 33 -8.22 3.61 -11.19
N ASP A 34 -7.51 4.08 -10.16
CA ASP A 34 -7.99 5.12 -9.26
C ASP A 34 -7.42 6.47 -9.70
N VAL A 35 -8.21 7.16 -10.51
CA VAL A 35 -7.85 8.50 -11.02
C VAL A 35 -8.25 9.62 -10.07
N ASP A 36 -9.10 9.33 -9.08
CA ASP A 36 -9.61 10.33 -8.12
C ASP A 36 -8.53 10.76 -7.13
N VAL A 37 -7.61 9.85 -6.82
CA VAL A 37 -6.46 10.10 -5.93
C VAL A 37 -5.32 10.86 -6.60
N ILE A 38 -5.42 11.17 -7.90
CA ILE A 38 -4.38 11.86 -8.67
C ILE A 38 -4.87 13.27 -9.02
N ASN A 39 -3.99 14.26 -8.89
CA ASN A 39 -4.28 15.60 -9.41
C ASN A 39 -4.13 15.63 -10.94
N LEU A 40 -5.18 15.27 -11.67
CA LEU A 40 -5.25 15.27 -13.13
C LEU A 40 -4.97 16.65 -13.75
N ALA A 41 -5.23 17.73 -13.01
CA ALA A 41 -5.01 19.10 -13.46
C ALA A 41 -3.58 19.60 -13.23
N ALA A 42 -2.72 18.85 -12.53
CA ALA A 42 -1.35 19.28 -12.28
C ALA A 42 -0.57 19.46 -13.59
N ALA A 43 0.22 20.54 -13.67
CA ALA A 43 1.14 20.77 -14.77
C ALA A 43 2.28 19.75 -14.71
N LEU A 44 2.67 19.23 -15.87
CA LEU A 44 3.83 18.36 -16.00
C LEU A 44 5.10 19.17 -16.15
N PHE A 45 6.17 18.62 -15.59
CA PHE A 45 7.52 19.11 -15.76
C PHE A 45 8.37 18.03 -16.42
N ASP A 46 9.53 18.42 -16.92
CA ASP A 46 10.45 17.49 -17.55
C ASP A 46 10.85 16.36 -16.60
N ALA A 47 10.99 15.14 -17.14
CA ALA A 47 11.24 13.92 -16.38
C ALA A 47 10.19 13.59 -15.28
N ALA A 48 8.99 14.18 -15.31
CA ALA A 48 7.93 13.86 -14.36
C ALA A 48 7.46 12.40 -14.47
N GLN A 49 7.47 11.69 -13.33
CA GLN A 49 6.89 10.35 -13.22
C GLN A 49 5.46 10.44 -12.67
N ILE A 50 4.49 10.03 -13.48
CA ILE A 50 3.10 9.85 -13.05
C ILE A 50 2.86 8.36 -12.79
N PHE A 51 2.38 8.06 -11.59
CA PHE A 51 1.94 6.73 -11.18
C PHE A 51 0.42 6.73 -11.02
N VAL A 52 -0.25 5.86 -11.76
CA VAL A 52 -1.71 5.66 -11.65
C VAL A 52 -1.97 4.45 -10.78
N PRO A 53 -2.53 4.60 -9.57
CA PRO A 53 -2.77 3.48 -8.70
C PRO A 53 -4.01 2.71 -9.09
N ARG A 54 -4.13 1.50 -8.54
CA ARG A 54 -5.32 0.67 -8.67
C ARG A 54 -6.35 1.07 -7.63
N ARG A 55 -7.64 1.07 -7.99
CA ARG A 55 -8.78 1.22 -7.07
C ARG A 55 -8.67 0.18 -5.98
N GLY A 56 -8.67 0.64 -4.73
CA GLY A 56 -8.50 -0.19 -3.54
C GLY A 56 -7.05 -0.57 -3.22
N SER A 57 -6.04 -0.05 -3.94
CA SER A 57 -4.64 -0.14 -3.51
C SER A 57 -4.26 1.07 -2.67
N VAL A 58 -3.86 0.83 -1.41
CA VAL A 58 -3.31 1.86 -0.53
C VAL A 58 -1.93 2.23 -1.08
N VAL A 59 -1.84 3.34 -1.81
CA VAL A 59 -0.55 3.89 -2.24
C VAL A 59 0.12 4.50 -1.02
N VAL A 60 0.93 3.70 -0.32
CA VAL A 60 1.83 4.24 0.70
C VAL A 60 2.88 5.06 -0.03
N ARG A 61 2.66 6.38 -0.10
CA ARG A 61 3.64 7.32 -0.62
C ARG A 61 4.80 7.35 0.38
N ALA A 62 5.83 6.53 0.15
CA ALA A 62 7.05 6.62 0.91
C ALA A 62 7.61 8.04 0.77
N PRO A 63 7.95 8.73 1.87
CA PRO A 63 8.56 10.04 1.80
C PRO A 63 9.90 9.92 1.08
N ILE A 64 10.04 10.70 0.00
CA ILE A 64 11.31 10.85 -0.72
C ILE A 64 12.33 11.41 0.30
N PRO A 65 13.41 10.68 0.63
CA PRO A 65 14.46 11.25 1.47
C PRO A 65 15.05 12.44 0.72
N ARG A 66 14.96 13.63 1.30
CA ARG A 66 15.70 14.79 0.78
C ARG A 66 17.19 14.50 0.97
N PRO A 67 18.03 14.60 -0.08
CA PRO A 67 19.47 14.48 0.08
C PRO A 67 19.95 15.62 0.98
N LEU A 68 20.72 15.30 2.02
CA LEU A 68 21.48 16.33 2.73
C LEU A 68 22.55 16.90 1.76
N PRO A 69 22.79 18.23 1.74
CA PRO A 69 23.81 18.80 0.87
C PRO A 69 25.20 18.34 1.34
N GLY A 70 26.01 17.76 0.44
CA GLY A 70 27.46 17.62 0.66
C GLY A 70 28.08 16.22 0.53
N VAL A 71 27.35 15.18 0.11
CA VAL A 71 27.94 13.86 -0.14
C VAL A 71 27.94 13.49 -1.63
N ASN A 72 29.04 13.81 -2.31
CA ASN A 72 29.40 13.25 -3.60
C ASN A 72 29.88 11.81 -3.40
N ALA A 73 28.96 10.83 -3.46
CA ALA A 73 29.32 9.42 -3.56
C ALA A 73 28.98 8.89 -4.97
N PRO A 74 29.91 8.22 -5.68
CA PRO A 74 29.65 7.64 -6.99
C PRO A 74 28.59 6.51 -6.92
N PRO A 75 27.89 6.20 -8.03
CA PRO A 75 26.87 5.16 -8.03
C PRO A 75 27.53 3.78 -7.97
N THR A 76 27.65 3.20 -6.78
CA THR A 76 27.82 1.77 -6.65
C THR A 76 26.45 1.11 -6.83
N PRO A 77 26.30 0.12 -7.74
CA PRO A 77 25.14 -0.74 -7.75
C PRO A 77 25.28 -1.71 -6.58
N HIS A 78 25.00 -1.23 -5.37
CA HIS A 78 24.71 -2.08 -4.23
C HIS A 78 23.22 -1.94 -3.91
N ALA A 79 22.40 -2.36 -4.87
CA ALA A 79 21.08 -2.85 -4.56
C ALA A 79 21.28 -4.21 -3.87
N SER A 80 21.60 -4.18 -2.57
CA SER A 80 21.07 -5.23 -1.70
C SER A 80 19.57 -5.18 -1.92
N ALA A 81 19.04 -6.21 -2.57
CA ALA A 81 17.64 -6.53 -2.46
C ALA A 81 17.28 -6.48 -0.96
N PRO A 82 16.22 -5.77 -0.55
CA PRO A 82 15.47 -6.30 0.56
C PRO A 82 14.84 -7.59 0.01
N ASP A 83 15.51 -8.69 0.32
CA ASP A 83 14.87 -9.97 0.48
C ASP A 83 13.69 -9.75 1.44
N GLY A 84 12.51 -9.68 0.84
CA GLY A 84 11.27 -9.27 1.48
C GLY A 84 10.07 -9.48 0.59
N ALA A 85 10.18 -10.33 -0.44
CA ALA A 85 9.05 -11.12 -0.89
C ALA A 85 8.72 -12.10 0.24
N SER A 86 8.04 -11.62 1.27
CA SER A 86 7.53 -12.45 2.34
C SER A 86 6.27 -11.81 2.90
N SER A 87 5.17 -12.28 2.31
CA SER A 87 3.84 -12.40 2.88
C SER A 87 2.96 -11.15 2.96
N THR A 88 1.84 -11.24 2.25
CA THR A 88 0.53 -10.60 2.43
C THR A 88 -0.03 -10.76 3.87
N LYS A 89 0.81 -10.70 4.91
CA LYS A 89 0.42 -10.91 6.30
C LYS A 89 0.11 -9.56 6.96
N ILE A 90 -1.10 -9.46 7.47
CA ILE A 90 -1.65 -8.29 8.14
C ILE A 90 -1.12 -8.25 9.58
N ASN A 91 -0.50 -7.14 9.94
CA ASN A 91 0.07 -6.94 11.26
C ASN A 91 -1.03 -6.60 12.27
N ILE A 92 -1.40 -7.49 13.20
CA ILE A 92 -2.57 -7.26 14.08
C ILE A 92 -2.40 -6.06 15.03
N ASN A 93 -1.15 -5.70 15.33
CA ASN A 93 -0.83 -4.55 16.18
C ASN A 93 -1.03 -3.21 15.47
N THR A 94 -0.81 -3.14 14.16
CA THR A 94 -0.90 -1.90 13.38
C THR A 94 -2.07 -1.88 12.39
N ALA A 95 -2.73 -3.02 12.17
CA ALA A 95 -3.84 -3.18 11.23
C ALA A 95 -5.01 -2.25 11.59
N SER A 96 -5.63 -1.72 10.54
CA SER A 96 -6.88 -0.97 10.66
C SER A 96 -8.08 -1.92 10.73
N MET A 97 -9.26 -1.39 11.09
CA MET A 97 -10.49 -2.19 11.16
C MET A 97 -10.80 -2.85 9.81
N SER A 98 -10.56 -2.15 8.70
CA SER A 98 -10.76 -2.68 7.35
C SER A 98 -9.77 -3.79 7.03
N ASP A 99 -8.49 -3.66 7.41
CA ASP A 99 -7.49 -4.71 7.17
C ASP A 99 -7.85 -6.00 7.93
N LEU A 100 -8.29 -5.86 9.18
CA LEU A 100 -8.74 -7.01 9.98
C LEU A 100 -9.99 -7.67 9.41
N ASP A 101 -10.92 -6.90 8.85
CA ASP A 101 -12.13 -7.42 8.20
C ASP A 101 -11.84 -8.24 6.93
N THR A 102 -10.70 -7.98 6.26
CA THR A 102 -10.29 -8.80 5.10
C THR A 102 -9.80 -10.21 5.46
N LEU A 103 -9.60 -10.51 6.75
CA LEU A 103 -9.11 -11.80 7.21
C LEU A 103 -10.19 -12.88 7.14
N SER A 104 -9.79 -14.08 6.72
CA SER A 104 -10.72 -15.21 6.60
C SER A 104 -11.33 -15.58 7.95
N GLY A 105 -12.63 -15.35 8.11
CA GLY A 105 -13.36 -15.64 9.35
C GLY A 105 -13.33 -14.52 10.40
N VAL A 106 -12.75 -13.37 10.10
CA VAL A 106 -12.92 -12.14 10.87
C VAL A 106 -14.02 -11.31 10.23
N GLY A 107 -15.02 -10.93 11.02
CA GLY A 107 -16.02 -9.96 10.59
C GLY A 107 -15.88 -8.65 11.39
N PRO A 108 -16.74 -7.66 11.11
CA PRO A 108 -16.63 -6.32 11.70
C PRO A 108 -16.72 -6.34 13.24
N SER A 109 -17.50 -7.26 13.81
CA SER A 109 -17.58 -7.44 15.27
C SER A 109 -16.28 -7.97 15.87
N THR A 110 -15.62 -8.90 15.18
CA THR A 110 -14.35 -9.50 15.62
C THR A 110 -13.21 -8.51 15.44
N ALA A 111 -13.14 -7.82 14.29
CA ALA A 111 -12.16 -6.75 14.05
C ALA A 111 -12.21 -5.67 15.13
N LYS A 112 -13.43 -5.23 15.50
CA LYS A 112 -13.62 -4.28 16.60
C LYS A 112 -13.13 -4.82 17.94
N ALA A 113 -13.36 -6.10 18.23
CA ALA A 113 -12.90 -6.74 19.46
C ALA A 113 -11.36 -6.82 19.53
N ILE A 114 -10.67 -7.06 18.41
CA ILE A 114 -9.20 -7.07 18.34
C ILE A 114 -8.65 -5.67 18.69
N ILE A 115 -9.25 -4.62 18.11
CA ILE A 115 -8.84 -3.23 18.36
C ILE A 115 -9.09 -2.86 19.83
N ASP A 116 -10.26 -3.18 20.36
CA ASP A 116 -10.59 -2.92 21.77
C ASP A 116 -9.65 -3.66 22.72
N TYR A 117 -9.32 -4.91 22.40
CA TYR A 117 -8.39 -5.72 23.18
C TYR A 117 -7.00 -5.10 23.20
N ARG A 118 -6.43 -4.70 22.05
CA ARG A 118 -5.08 -4.08 22.03
C ARG A 118 -5.05 -2.72 22.72
N THR A 119 -6.15 -1.97 22.68
CA THR A 119 -6.26 -0.68 23.37
C THR A 119 -6.33 -0.86 24.90
N LYS A 120 -6.92 -1.97 25.39
CA LYS A 120 -7.07 -2.24 26.82
C LYS A 120 -5.93 -3.04 27.44
N ASN A 121 -5.43 -4.05 26.75
CA ASN A 121 -4.43 -4.99 27.25
C ASN A 121 -3.01 -4.70 26.72
N GLY A 122 -2.88 -3.85 25.70
CA GLY A 122 -1.61 -3.57 25.03
C GLY A 122 -1.41 -4.41 23.76
N PRO A 123 -0.24 -4.30 23.11
CA PRO A 123 0.03 -5.00 21.86
C PRO A 123 0.05 -6.53 22.06
N PHE A 124 -0.39 -7.25 21.03
CA PHE A 124 -0.33 -8.71 20.96
C PHE A 124 1.14 -9.15 20.83
N GLY A 125 1.60 -10.03 21.71
CA GLY A 125 2.96 -10.60 21.65
C GLY A 125 3.10 -11.78 20.69
N SER A 126 1.99 -12.48 20.41
CA SER A 126 1.94 -13.65 19.52
C SER A 126 0.58 -13.71 18.82
N VAL A 127 0.54 -14.40 17.67
CA VAL A 127 -0.73 -14.64 16.95
C VAL A 127 -1.73 -15.40 17.83
N GLU A 128 -1.25 -16.27 18.72
CA GLU A 128 -2.08 -17.02 19.68
C GLU A 128 -2.86 -16.12 20.65
N ASP A 129 -2.39 -14.91 20.94
CA ASP A 129 -3.08 -14.00 21.85
C ASP A 129 -4.41 -13.49 21.28
N LEU A 130 -4.64 -13.67 19.97
CA LEU A 130 -5.96 -13.47 19.35
C LEU A 130 -7.04 -14.40 19.93
N LEU A 131 -6.68 -15.56 20.51
CA LEU A 131 -7.65 -16.44 21.19
C LEU A 131 -8.28 -15.79 22.43
N ASN A 132 -7.65 -14.77 23.01
CA ASN A 132 -8.19 -14.01 24.13
C ASN A 132 -9.25 -12.98 23.68
N VAL A 133 -9.37 -12.75 22.37
CA VAL A 133 -10.33 -11.82 21.80
C VAL A 133 -11.69 -12.47 21.63
N ARG A 134 -12.73 -11.80 22.14
CA ARG A 134 -14.12 -12.25 22.03
C ARG A 134 -14.53 -12.42 20.56
N GLY A 135 -14.81 -13.67 20.17
CA GLY A 135 -15.29 -14.02 18.82
C GLY A 135 -14.22 -14.62 17.89
N ILE A 136 -12.97 -14.73 18.36
CA ILE A 136 -11.93 -15.54 17.73
C ILE A 136 -11.88 -16.89 18.43
N GLY A 137 -12.14 -17.95 17.67
CA GLY A 137 -11.96 -19.32 18.14
C GLY A 137 -10.77 -19.97 17.44
N PRO A 138 -10.34 -21.16 17.90
CA PRO A 138 -9.20 -21.88 17.31
C PRO A 138 -9.39 -22.10 15.80
N ALA A 139 -10.60 -22.44 15.35
CA ALA A 139 -10.90 -22.61 13.92
C ALA A 139 -10.69 -21.35 13.07
N LYS A 140 -10.99 -20.16 13.62
CA LYS A 140 -10.79 -18.89 12.92
C LYS A 140 -9.32 -18.50 12.93
N LEU A 141 -8.66 -18.64 14.07
CA LEU A 141 -7.23 -18.38 14.19
C LEU A 141 -6.43 -19.23 13.19
N ASP A 142 -6.79 -20.50 13.07
CA ASP A 142 -6.17 -21.45 12.14
C ASP A 142 -6.26 -21.00 10.67
N ALA A 143 -7.42 -20.47 10.28
CA ALA A 143 -7.67 -19.97 8.94
C ALA A 143 -6.92 -18.65 8.64
N MET A 144 -6.72 -17.80 9.66
CA MET A 144 -6.07 -16.50 9.48
C MET A 144 -4.59 -16.46 9.87
N ARG A 145 -4.04 -17.47 10.57
CA ARG A 145 -2.64 -17.47 11.05
C ARG A 145 -1.61 -17.33 9.93
N GLU A 146 -1.93 -17.81 8.74
CA GLU A 146 -1.07 -17.65 7.55
C GLU A 146 -1.18 -16.25 6.92
N GLN A 147 -2.20 -15.49 7.31
CA GLN A 147 -2.50 -14.13 6.86
C GLN A 147 -2.22 -13.06 7.91
N VAL A 148 -1.79 -13.41 9.13
CA VAL A 148 -1.52 -12.44 10.20
C VAL A 148 -0.10 -12.54 10.78
N THR A 149 0.38 -11.43 11.33
CA THR A 149 1.64 -11.32 12.06
C THR A 149 1.53 -10.29 13.18
N VAL A 150 2.51 -10.24 14.09
CA VAL A 150 2.53 -9.37 15.29
C VAL A 150 3.60 -8.29 15.22
#